data_AF-A0A3N9UP59-F1
#
_entry.id   AF-A0A3N9UP59-F1
#
_cell.length_a   1.000
_cell.length_b   1.000
_cell.length_c   1.000
_cell.angle_alpha   90.00
_cell.angle_beta   90.00
_cell.angle_gamma   90.00
#
_symmetry.space_group_name_H-M   'P 1'
#
loop_
_entity.id
_entity.type
_entity.pdbx_description
1 polymer ?
#
loop_
_entity_poly.entity_id
_entity_poly.type
_entity_poly.pdbx_seq_one_letter_code
_entity_poly.pdbx_strand_id
1 'polypeptide(L)' 'MAYQALARKWRPRQFSEIVGQEHVVRALTHALEFDRLHHAYLFTGTRGVGKTTIARIL' A
#
# COMPACT_ATOMS: atom_id res chain seq x y z
N MET A 1 -13.64 22.71 12.70
CA MET A 1 -12.97 21.57 12.04
C MET A 1 -13.06 21.75 10.53
N ALA A 2 -11.93 21.74 9.82
CA ALA A 2 -11.93 21.88 8.37
C ALA A 2 -12.47 20.62 7.69
N TYR A 3 -13.23 20.77 6.62
CA TYR A 3 -13.75 19.64 5.83
C TYR A 3 -12.59 18.79 5.30
N GLN A 4 -12.60 17.49 5.62
CA GLN A 4 -11.64 16.52 5.11
C GLN A 4 -12.32 15.57 4.12
N ALA A 5 -11.78 15.51 2.90
CA ALA A 5 -12.24 14.57 1.89
C ALA A 5 -12.07 13.12 2.38
N LEU A 6 -13.09 12.28 2.13
CA LEU A 6 -13.11 10.87 2.57
C LEU A 6 -11.90 10.08 2.08
N ALA A 7 -11.47 10.31 0.83
CA ALA A 7 -10.29 9.67 0.24
C ALA A 7 -8.99 9.98 1.00
N ARG A 8 -8.93 11.11 1.73
CA ARG A 8 -7.80 11.44 2.62
C ARG A 8 -8.00 10.89 4.03
N LYS A 9 -9.24 10.91 4.53
CA LYS A 9 -9.59 10.41 5.86
C LYS A 9 -9.33 8.89 5.98
N TRP A 10 -9.70 8.14 4.95
CA TRP A 10 -9.66 6.68 4.92
C TRP A 10 -8.52 6.12 4.08
N ARG A 11 -7.48 6.92 3.79
CA ARG A 11 -6.32 6.40 3.07
C ARG A 11 -5.60 5.39 3.98
N PRO A 12 -5.45 4.12 3.57
CA PRO A 12 -4.78 3.09 4.36
C PRO A 12 -3.41 3.52 4.85
N ARG A 13 -3.07 3.15 6.08
CA ARG A 13 -1.79 3.40 6.76
C ARG A 13 -1.04 2.10 7.06
N GLN A 14 -1.74 0.97 7.05
CA GLN A 14 -1.17 -0.36 7.29
C GLN A 14 -1.56 -1.32 6.15
N PHE A 15 -0.75 -2.35 5.94
CA PHE A 15 -1.00 -3.36 4.91
C PHE A 15 -2.33 -4.12 5.11
N SER A 16 -2.76 -4.30 6.37
CA SER A 16 -4.03 -4.95 6.73
C SER A 16 -5.28 -4.15 6.33
N GLU A 17 -5.14 -2.85 6.08
CA GLU A 17 -6.24 -1.97 5.67
C GLU A 17 -6.41 -1.90 4.14
N ILE A 18 -5.53 -2.58 3.38
CA ILE A 18 -5.59 -2.65 1.93
C ILE A 18 -6.57 -3.75 1.50
N VAL A 19 -7.47 -3.42 0.59
CA VAL A 19 -8.52 -4.34 0.12
C VAL A 19 -8.18 -4.89 -1.27
N GLY A 20 -8.31 -6.21 -1.46
CA GLY A 20 -8.28 -6.87 -2.77
C GLY A 20 -6.89 -7.01 -3.41
N GLN A 21 -5.81 -6.80 -2.64
CA GLN A 21 -4.43 -6.96 -3.09
C GLN A 21 -3.65 -7.94 -2.20
N GLU A 22 -4.27 -9.05 -1.82
CA GLU A 22 -3.75 -10.01 -0.83
C GLU A 22 -2.37 -10.56 -1.24
N HIS A 23 -2.19 -10.87 -2.52
CA HIS A 23 -0.94 -11.43 -3.03
C HIS A 23 0.22 -10.43 -2.96
N VAL A 24 -0.05 -9.16 -3.28
CA VAL A 24 0.95 -8.09 -3.24
C VAL A 24 1.32 -7.77 -1.80
N VAL A 25 0.31 -7.62 -0.94
CA VAL A 25 0.51 -7.38 0.49
C VAL A 25 1.33 -8.50 1.11
N ARG A 26 0.97 -9.76 0.86
CA ARG A 26 1.71 -10.91 1.39
C ARG A 26 3.18 -10.91 0.96
N ALA A 27 3.46 -10.66 -0.32
CA ALA A 27 4.83 -10.62 -0.84
C ALA A 27 5.66 -9.52 -0.15
N LEU A 28 5.10 -8.32 0.03
CA LEU A 28 5.78 -7.20 0.69
C LEU A 28 5.98 -7.44 2.19
N THR A 29 4.95 -7.96 2.88
CA THR A 29 5.07 -8.31 4.31
C THR A 29 6.15 -9.36 4.53
N HIS A 30 6.18 -10.42 3.71
CA HIS A 30 7.23 -11.43 3.79
C HIS A 30 8.62 -10.82 3.50
N ALA A 31 8.75 -9.94 2.50
CA ALA A 31 10.02 -9.29 2.20
C ALA A 31 10.53 -8.45 3.37
N LEU A 32 9.64 -7.78 4.10
CA LEU A 32 9.98 -7.04 5.33
C LEU A 32 10.37 -7.99 6.48
N GLU A 33 9.58 -9.04 6.72
CA GLU A 33 9.81 -10.00 7.81
C GLU A 33 11.15 -10.75 7.68
N PHE A 34 11.55 -11.07 6.45
CA PHE A 34 12.78 -11.81 6.18
C PHE A 34 13.97 -10.93 5.79
N ASP A 35 13.85 -9.59 5.90
CA ASP A 35 14.88 -8.61 5.48
C ASP A 35 15.37 -8.82 4.04
N ARG A 36 14.43 -9.10 3.13
CA ARG A 36 14.67 -9.34 1.69
C ARG A 36 14.08 -8.22 0.85
N LEU A 37 14.31 -6.98 1.26
CA LEU A 37 13.86 -5.81 0.50
C LEU A 37 14.72 -5.61 -0.74
N HIS A 38 14.06 -5.41 -1.89
CA HIS A 38 14.74 -5.03 -3.12
C HIS A 38 15.07 -3.53 -3.13
N HIS A 39 16.13 -3.16 -3.84
CA HIS A 39 16.53 -1.75 -3.99
C HIS A 39 15.46 -0.88 -4.68
N ALA A 40 14.59 -1.48 -5.49
CA ALA A 40 13.53 -0.77 -6.20
C ALA A 40 12.31 -1.66 -6.39
N TYR A 41 11.12 -1.03 -6.33
CA TYR A 41 9.83 -1.65 -6.62
C TYR A 41 9.09 -0.86 -7.70
N LEU A 42 8.53 -1.57 -8.69
CA LEU A 42 7.67 -0.99 -9.72
C LEU A 42 6.23 -1.45 -9.50
N PHE A 43 5.37 -0.54 -9.04
CA PHE A 43 3.93 -0.80 -8.92
C PHE A 43 3.20 -0.37 -10.20
N THR A 44 2.54 -1.31 -10.89
CA THR A 44 1.81 -1.07 -12.15
C THR A 44 0.29 -1.22 -11.98
N GLY A 45 -0.50 -0.75 -12.95
CA GLY A 45 -1.97 -0.84 -12.94
C GLY A 45 -2.71 0.49 -13.16
N THR A 46 -4.04 0.45 -13.28
CA THR A 46 -4.90 1.60 -13.60
C THR A 46 -4.93 2.66 -12.50
N ARG A 47 -5.35 3.90 -12.81
CA ARG A 47 -5.42 4.99 -11.82
C ARG A 47 -6.41 4.64 -10.70
N GLY A 48 -6.03 4.91 -9.46
CA GLY A 48 -6.91 4.72 -8.29
C GLY A 48 -6.76 3.37 -7.56
N VAL A 49 -6.06 2.38 -8.13
CA VAL A 49 -5.93 1.03 -7.54
C VAL A 49 -5.04 0.92 -6.28
N GLY A 50 -4.54 2.03 -5.75
CA GLY A 50 -3.76 2.02 -4.49
C GLY A 50 -2.24 1.92 -4.63
N LYS A 51 -1.67 1.96 -5.85
CA LYS A 51 -0.21 1.89 -6.08
C LYS A 51 0.63 2.83 -5.20
N THR A 52 0.26 4.10 -5.16
CA THR A 52 0.96 5.13 -4.38
C THR A 52 0.63 5.08 -2.89
N THR A 53 -0.42 4.34 -2.51
CA THR A 53 -0.74 4.07 -1.11
C THR A 53 0.11 2.91 -0.60
N ILE A 54 0.24 1.82 -1.37
CA ILE A 54 1.13 0.69 -1.04
C ILE A 54 2.57 1.19 -0.89
N ALA A 55 3.08 1.95 -1.86
CA ALA A 55 4.42 2.53 -1.80
C ALA A 55 4.66 3.53 -0.65
N ARG A 56 3.60 3.97 0.05
CA ARG A 56 3.70 4.83 1.24
C ARG A 56 3.74 4.02 2.54
N ILE A 57 3.17 2.82 2.51
CA ILE A 57 3.08 1.92 3.67
C ILE A 57 4.36 1.08 3.79
N LEU A 58 4.91 0.65 2.64
CA LEU A 58 6.25 0.05 2.54
C LEU A 58 7.32 1.06 2.96
#